data_AF-A0A3B3UX88-F1
#
_entry.id   AF-A0A3B3UX88-F1
#
_cell.length_a   1.000
_cell.length_b   1.000
_cell.length_c   1.000
_cell.angle_alpha   90.00
_cell.angle_beta   90.00
_cell.angle_gamma   90.00
#
_symmetry.space_group_name_H-M   'P 1'
#
loop_
_entity.id
_entity.type
_entity.pdbx_description
1 polymer ?
#
loop_
_entity_poly.entity_id
_entity_poly.type
_entity_poly.pdbx_seq_one_letter_code
_entity_poly.pdbx_strand_id
1 'polypeptide(L)'
;KKIMQSGSFTKLAETRDTAHSREVKKLISEKQYKQKFEKERGKSVYNQMIVPPDVQHAMDVAKSQSNVAYKKDAKANLHYTTVVDRPDIRKATQAAKLVSDIGYREKAREEASRGGSLIHRPDIALATHVSQLTSQVKYKEKFDKEMKGKKPQFDLKESKIYKTLKDANDLASEVKYKGDLKKIHKPVTDMAESLSMQHSLSTSKLSSDVKYKEKYEKEKGKPMLDFETPTYVTAKEAQHMQSQREYKKALEQEIKGKGMLALATDTPDFMRARNATEILSQTKYKQIAEMDRASYTTVIDTPDIIHAQQMRNIVSQKKYKEEAEKTMSHYVPVLDTPEMQRVRENQRNFSTVLYSDSFRRQVQGKAAFVLDTPEMRRVRETQRIIS
;
A
#
# COMPACT_ATOMS: atom_id res chain seq x y z
N LYS A 1 -43.14 42.25 -7.80
CA LYS A 1 -44.12 41.13 -7.75
C LYS A 1 -43.89 40.35 -6.47
N LYS A 2 -44.78 40.45 -5.47
CA LYS A 2 -44.76 39.63 -4.25
C LYS A 2 -44.90 38.17 -4.66
N ILE A 3 -43.91 37.33 -4.36
CA ILE A 3 -44.01 35.88 -4.54
C ILE A 3 -44.82 35.38 -3.33
N MET A 4 -46.05 34.95 -3.57
CA MET A 4 -46.85 34.25 -2.59
C MET A 4 -46.14 32.95 -2.21
N GLN A 5 -45.93 32.72 -0.92
CA GLN A 5 -45.52 31.42 -0.42
C GLN A 5 -46.61 30.40 -0.79
N SER A 6 -46.25 29.42 -1.61
CA SER A 6 -47.10 28.27 -1.92
C SER A 6 -47.47 27.57 -0.61
N GLY A 7 -48.77 27.45 -0.34
CA GLY A 7 -49.28 26.77 0.84
C GLY A 7 -48.70 25.35 0.94
N SER A 8 -48.19 25.02 2.12
CA SER A 8 -47.80 23.67 2.49
C SER A 8 -49.06 22.79 2.50
N PHE A 9 -49.31 22.07 1.41
CA PHE A 9 -50.28 21.00 1.41
C PHE A 9 -49.82 19.93 2.40
N THR A 10 -50.48 19.86 3.56
CA THR A 10 -50.33 18.73 4.47
C THR A 10 -50.82 17.49 3.72
N LYS A 11 -49.91 16.54 3.43
CA LYS A 11 -50.33 15.21 3.00
C LYS A 11 -51.12 14.62 4.17
N LEU A 12 -52.42 14.43 3.97
CA LEU A 12 -53.28 13.73 4.93
C LEU A 12 -52.63 12.37 5.26
N ALA A 13 -52.61 12.03 6.55
CA ALA A 13 -52.09 10.75 7.01
C ALA A 13 -52.89 9.62 6.35
N GLU A 14 -52.20 8.57 5.90
CA GLU A 14 -52.85 7.40 5.31
C GLU A 14 -53.70 6.71 6.38
N THR A 15 -55.02 6.89 6.28
CA THR A 15 -55.98 6.15 7.10
C THR A 15 -56.14 4.74 6.54
N ARG A 16 -56.57 3.79 7.37
CA ARG A 16 -56.82 2.39 6.99
C ARG A 16 -57.68 2.28 5.73
N ASP A 17 -58.68 3.15 5.59
CA ASP A 17 -59.59 3.15 4.45
C ASP A 17 -58.91 3.64 3.16
N THR A 18 -58.00 4.61 3.24
CA THR A 18 -57.23 5.08 2.09
C THR A 18 -56.19 4.06 1.62
N ALA A 19 -55.59 3.31 2.55
CA ALA A 19 -54.70 2.20 2.23
C ALA A 19 -55.46 1.05 1.55
N HIS A 20 -56.60 0.64 2.13
CA HIS A 20 -57.47 -0.39 1.56
C HIS A 20 -57.98 0.00 0.16
N SER A 21 -58.41 1.25 -0.02
CA SER A 21 -58.83 1.77 -1.33
C SER A 21 -57.73 1.68 -2.38
N ARG A 22 -56.46 1.98 -2.02
CA ARG A 22 -55.32 1.83 -2.95
C ARG A 22 -55.00 0.38 -3.27
N GLU A 23 -55.12 -0.53 -2.32
CA GLU A 23 -54.93 -1.97 -2.56
C GLU A 23 -56.03 -2.53 -3.47
N VAL A 24 -57.28 -2.18 -3.21
CA VAL A 24 -58.42 -2.52 -4.07
C VAL A 24 -58.20 -1.95 -5.48
N LYS A 25 -57.72 -0.70 -5.59
CA LYS A 25 -57.41 -0.08 -6.89
C LYS A 25 -56.25 -0.76 -7.62
N LYS A 26 -55.27 -1.31 -6.88
CA LYS A 26 -54.21 -2.15 -7.46
C LYS A 26 -54.77 -3.49 -7.95
N LEU A 27 -55.62 -4.15 -7.16
CA LEU A 27 -56.25 -5.43 -7.51
C LEU A 27 -57.19 -5.31 -8.72
N ILE A 28 -57.93 -4.20 -8.83
CA ILE A 28 -58.85 -3.91 -9.93
C ILE A 28 -58.11 -3.33 -11.15
N SER A 29 -56.80 -3.05 -11.05
CA SER A 29 -56.01 -2.55 -12.17
C SER A 29 -56.04 -3.54 -13.34
N GLU A 30 -56.70 -3.17 -14.43
CA GLU A 30 -56.78 -3.96 -15.65
C GLU A 30 -55.40 -4.38 -16.17
N LYS A 31 -54.37 -3.56 -15.93
CA LYS A 31 -52.98 -3.88 -16.29
C LYS A 31 -52.44 -5.07 -15.53
N GLN A 32 -52.75 -5.18 -14.23
CA GLN A 32 -52.36 -6.33 -13.41
C GLN A 32 -53.19 -7.57 -13.74
N TYR A 33 -54.50 -7.40 -13.98
CA TYR A 33 -55.38 -8.48 -14.40
C TYR A 33 -54.94 -9.09 -15.74
N LYS A 34 -54.63 -8.25 -16.73
CA LYS A 34 -54.14 -8.67 -18.05
C LYS A 34 -52.77 -9.37 -17.96
N GLN A 35 -51.86 -8.88 -17.11
CA GLN A 35 -50.59 -9.55 -16.84
C GLN A 35 -50.75 -10.93 -16.20
N LYS A 36 -51.67 -11.08 -15.23
CA LYS A 36 -51.96 -12.39 -14.61
C LYS A 36 -52.59 -13.34 -15.63
N PHE A 37 -53.58 -12.85 -16.38
CA PHE A 37 -54.21 -13.62 -17.44
C PHE A 37 -53.20 -14.09 -18.49
N GLU A 38 -52.30 -13.24 -18.98
CA GLU A 38 -51.25 -13.67 -19.92
C GLU A 38 -50.31 -14.73 -19.33
N LYS A 39 -50.00 -14.65 -18.03
CA LYS A 39 -49.18 -15.66 -17.32
C LYS A 39 -49.91 -16.98 -17.10
N GLU A 40 -51.24 -16.96 -17.06
CA GLU A 40 -52.09 -18.14 -16.82
C GLU A 40 -52.68 -18.69 -18.11
N ARG A 41 -52.66 -17.90 -19.19
CA ARG A 41 -53.12 -18.29 -20.53
C ARG A 41 -52.27 -19.46 -21.02
N GLY A 42 -52.90 -20.64 -21.08
CA GLY A 42 -52.28 -21.90 -21.48
C GLY A 42 -51.88 -22.83 -20.34
N LYS A 43 -52.11 -22.47 -19.06
CA LYS A 43 -51.94 -23.38 -17.92
C LYS A 43 -53.26 -24.07 -17.60
N SER A 44 -53.57 -25.19 -18.26
CA SER A 44 -54.68 -26.04 -17.84
C SER A 44 -54.31 -26.87 -16.62
N VAL A 45 -55.24 -27.03 -15.67
CA VAL A 45 -55.09 -27.88 -14.47
C VAL A 45 -54.75 -29.34 -14.82
N TYR A 46 -55.11 -29.79 -16.03
CA TYR A 46 -54.86 -31.14 -16.53
C TYR A 46 -53.42 -31.40 -17.03
N ASN A 47 -52.53 -30.41 -17.03
CA ASN A 47 -51.15 -30.57 -17.55
C ASN A 47 -50.06 -30.65 -16.47
N GLN A 48 -50.45 -30.94 -15.23
CA GLN A 48 -49.50 -31.21 -14.15
C GLN A 48 -49.36 -32.72 -13.95
N MET A 49 -48.96 -33.43 -15.02
CA MET A 49 -48.32 -34.74 -14.83
C MET A 49 -47.05 -34.48 -14.02
N ILE A 50 -46.99 -35.02 -12.81
CA ILE A 50 -45.74 -35.13 -12.06
C ILE A 50 -44.84 -35.99 -12.94
N VAL A 51 -43.95 -35.33 -13.69
CA VAL A 51 -42.98 -36.01 -14.53
C VAL A 51 -42.17 -36.91 -13.60
N PRO A 52 -42.21 -38.25 -13.77
CA PRO A 52 -41.50 -39.16 -12.89
C PRO A 52 -40.02 -38.77 -12.79
N PRO A 53 -39.36 -38.97 -11.64
CA PRO A 53 -37.96 -38.57 -11.44
C PRO A 53 -37.03 -39.10 -12.55
N ASP A 54 -37.30 -40.30 -13.05
CA ASP A 54 -36.53 -40.93 -14.12
C ASP A 54 -36.65 -40.19 -15.46
N VAL A 55 -37.84 -39.66 -15.76
CA VAL A 55 -38.08 -38.87 -16.98
C VAL A 55 -37.49 -37.48 -16.84
N GLN A 56 -37.51 -36.88 -15.64
CA GLN A 56 -36.80 -35.62 -15.38
C GLN A 56 -35.29 -35.81 -15.54
N HIS A 57 -34.75 -36.88 -14.97
CA HIS A 57 -33.34 -37.24 -15.10
C HIS A 57 -32.96 -37.47 -16.57
N ALA A 58 -33.76 -38.22 -17.32
CA ALA A 58 -33.54 -38.42 -18.75
C ALA A 58 -33.58 -37.11 -19.55
N MET A 59 -34.50 -36.19 -19.23
CA MET A 59 -34.56 -34.87 -19.85
C MET A 59 -33.33 -34.02 -19.52
N ASP A 60 -32.82 -34.11 -18.30
CA ASP A 60 -31.65 -33.34 -17.89
C ASP A 60 -30.34 -33.93 -18.45
N VAL A 61 -30.25 -35.26 -18.54
CA VAL A 61 -29.17 -35.95 -19.28
C VAL A 61 -29.22 -35.55 -20.75
N ALA A 62 -30.39 -35.56 -21.39
CA ALA A 62 -30.55 -35.15 -22.79
C ALA A 62 -30.22 -33.66 -23.02
N LYS A 63 -30.62 -32.77 -22.10
CA LYS A 63 -30.22 -31.34 -22.13
C LYS A 63 -28.71 -31.19 -21.99
N SER A 64 -28.08 -31.94 -21.09
CA SER A 64 -26.64 -31.90 -20.83
C SER A 64 -25.83 -32.48 -21.99
N GLN A 65 -26.34 -33.52 -22.65
CA GLN A 65 -25.76 -34.14 -23.84
C GLN A 65 -26.03 -33.34 -25.13
N SER A 66 -26.96 -32.38 -25.11
CA SER A 66 -27.24 -31.55 -26.28
C SER A 66 -26.02 -30.71 -26.64
N ASN A 67 -25.58 -30.84 -27.90
CA ASN A 67 -24.52 -30.02 -28.49
C ASN A 67 -24.76 -28.50 -28.34
N VAL A 68 -26.01 -28.07 -28.18
CA VAL A 68 -26.36 -26.66 -27.97
C VAL A 68 -26.02 -26.21 -26.55
N ALA A 69 -26.31 -27.03 -25.54
CA ALA A 69 -25.93 -26.75 -24.15
C ALA A 69 -24.41 -26.77 -24.01
N TYR A 70 -23.75 -27.80 -24.57
CA TYR A 70 -22.29 -27.87 -24.62
C TYR A 70 -21.66 -26.64 -25.30
N LYS A 71 -22.19 -26.17 -26.44
CA LYS A 71 -21.68 -24.95 -27.11
C LYS A 71 -21.94 -23.67 -26.31
N LYS A 72 -23.08 -23.56 -25.62
CA LYS A 72 -23.38 -22.39 -24.77
C LYS A 72 -22.48 -22.36 -23.54
N ASP A 73 -22.29 -23.50 -22.90
CA ASP A 73 -21.46 -23.62 -21.71
C ASP A 73 -19.98 -23.47 -22.07
N ALA A 74 -19.54 -24.06 -23.20
CA ALA A 74 -18.22 -23.79 -23.77
C ALA A 74 -18.05 -22.29 -24.07
N LYS A 75 -19.02 -21.61 -24.68
CA LYS A 75 -18.92 -20.16 -24.96
C LYS A 75 -18.96 -19.29 -23.69
N ALA A 76 -19.61 -19.75 -22.63
CA ALA A 76 -19.65 -19.06 -21.33
C ALA A 76 -18.36 -19.27 -20.53
N ASN A 77 -17.77 -20.47 -20.61
CA ASN A 77 -16.56 -20.89 -19.89
C ASN A 77 -15.26 -20.61 -20.68
N LEU A 78 -15.33 -20.39 -21.99
CA LEU A 78 -14.22 -19.89 -22.80
C LEU A 78 -14.15 -18.36 -22.72
N HIS A 79 -13.34 -17.86 -21.80
CA HIS A 79 -12.94 -16.45 -21.75
C HIS A 79 -11.86 -16.12 -22.79
N TYR A 80 -12.11 -16.37 -24.09
CA TYR A 80 -11.29 -15.72 -25.10
C TYR A 80 -11.78 -14.27 -25.26
N THR A 81 -10.90 -13.31 -25.02
CA THR A 81 -11.14 -11.96 -25.54
C THR A 81 -11.08 -12.08 -27.06
N THR A 82 -12.14 -11.67 -27.77
CA THR A 82 -11.97 -11.45 -29.21
C THR A 82 -10.83 -10.45 -29.39
N VAL A 83 -10.08 -10.48 -30.50
CA VAL A 83 -8.93 -9.57 -30.67
C VAL A 83 -9.32 -8.11 -30.38
N VAL A 84 -10.55 -7.72 -30.69
CA VAL A 84 -11.15 -6.40 -30.43
C VAL A 84 -11.33 -6.12 -28.92
N ASP A 85 -11.62 -7.15 -28.12
CA ASP A 85 -11.88 -7.04 -26.68
C ASP A 85 -10.61 -7.11 -25.80
N ARG A 86 -9.45 -7.31 -26.41
CA ARG A 86 -8.16 -7.27 -25.71
C ARG A 86 -7.99 -5.89 -25.06
N PRO A 87 -7.63 -5.81 -23.75
CA PRO A 87 -7.65 -4.55 -23.00
C PRO A 87 -6.76 -3.48 -23.64
N ASP A 88 -5.66 -3.88 -24.27
CA ASP A 88 -4.72 -3.02 -25.00
C ASP A 88 -5.41 -2.34 -26.20
N ILE A 89 -6.18 -3.11 -26.97
CA ILE A 89 -6.92 -2.65 -28.15
C ILE A 89 -8.17 -1.85 -27.72
N ARG A 90 -8.83 -2.23 -26.62
CA ARG A 90 -9.92 -1.46 -26.02
C ARG A 90 -9.46 -0.10 -25.51
N LYS A 91 -8.31 -0.04 -24.84
CA LYS A 91 -7.70 1.22 -24.39
C LYS A 91 -7.26 2.05 -25.59
N ALA A 92 -6.62 1.45 -26.59
CA ALA A 92 -6.23 2.14 -27.81
C ALA A 92 -7.44 2.69 -28.59
N THR A 93 -8.53 1.93 -28.69
CA THR A 93 -9.77 2.38 -29.34
C THR A 93 -10.51 3.44 -28.51
N GLN A 94 -10.50 3.36 -27.18
CA GLN A 94 -11.03 4.42 -26.31
C GLN A 94 -10.20 5.70 -26.41
N ALA A 95 -8.87 5.60 -26.36
CA ALA A 95 -7.97 6.72 -26.56
C ALA A 95 -8.13 7.32 -27.95
N ALA A 96 -8.20 6.51 -29.00
CA ALA A 96 -8.48 6.97 -30.37
C ALA A 96 -9.84 7.65 -30.47
N LYS A 97 -10.89 7.14 -29.81
CA LYS A 97 -12.22 7.79 -29.76
C LYS A 97 -12.18 9.13 -29.02
N LEU A 98 -11.41 9.25 -27.93
CA LEU A 98 -11.23 10.48 -27.17
C LEU A 98 -10.42 11.53 -27.93
N VAL A 99 -9.40 11.10 -28.67
CA VAL A 99 -8.54 11.97 -29.49
C VAL A 99 -9.22 12.37 -30.80
N SER A 100 -10.06 11.48 -31.36
CA SER A 100 -10.75 11.77 -32.61
C SER A 100 -11.92 12.74 -32.40
N ASP A 101 -12.09 13.66 -33.34
CA ASP A 101 -13.26 14.54 -33.41
C ASP A 101 -14.56 13.79 -33.80
N ILE A 102 -14.53 12.46 -33.93
CA ILE A 102 -15.67 11.68 -34.41
C ILE A 102 -16.87 11.87 -33.48
N GLY A 103 -16.67 11.80 -32.15
CA GLY A 103 -17.76 12.03 -31.20
C GLY A 103 -18.29 13.46 -31.21
N TYR A 104 -17.44 14.45 -31.49
CA TYR A 104 -17.85 15.86 -31.63
C TYR A 104 -18.64 16.08 -32.93
N ARG A 105 -18.19 15.50 -34.04
CA ARG A 105 -18.86 15.54 -35.33
C ARG A 105 -20.17 14.76 -35.33
N GLU A 106 -20.23 13.65 -34.62
CA GLU A 106 -21.44 12.84 -34.45
C GLU A 106 -22.49 13.57 -33.62
N LYS A 107 -22.10 14.16 -32.48
CA LYS A 107 -22.98 15.06 -31.71
C LYS A 107 -23.40 16.28 -32.51
N ALA A 108 -22.50 16.91 -33.25
CA ALA A 108 -22.86 18.04 -34.12
C ALA A 108 -23.84 17.64 -35.22
N ARG A 109 -23.73 16.44 -35.79
CA ARG A 109 -24.71 15.89 -36.75
C ARG A 109 -26.02 15.50 -36.08
N GLU A 110 -25.99 14.98 -34.85
CA GLU A 110 -27.16 14.59 -34.07
C GLU A 110 -27.94 15.82 -33.57
N GLU A 111 -27.23 16.90 -33.21
CA GLU A 111 -27.80 18.20 -32.89
C GLU A 111 -28.34 18.91 -34.13
N ALA A 112 -27.66 18.79 -35.27
CA ALA A 112 -28.17 19.27 -36.56
C ALA A 112 -29.41 18.48 -37.03
N SER A 113 -29.47 17.17 -36.78
CA SER A 113 -30.61 16.32 -37.14
C SER A 113 -31.80 16.46 -36.18
N ARG A 114 -31.57 16.84 -34.92
CA ARG A 114 -32.64 17.11 -33.94
C ARG A 114 -33.35 18.45 -34.11
N GLY A 115 -32.91 19.33 -35.02
CA GLY A 115 -33.64 20.56 -35.37
C GLY A 115 -34.08 21.40 -34.16
N GLY A 116 -33.30 21.41 -33.07
CA GLY A 116 -33.72 21.94 -31.77
C GLY A 116 -32.85 23.08 -31.27
N SER A 117 -33.51 24.19 -30.90
CA SER A 117 -33.03 25.52 -30.49
C SER A 117 -31.56 25.68 -30.01
N LEU A 118 -30.97 26.80 -30.42
CA LEU A 118 -29.65 27.35 -30.03
C LEU A 118 -29.31 27.35 -28.53
N ILE A 119 -30.25 27.05 -27.64
CA ILE A 119 -30.13 27.16 -26.18
C ILE A 119 -29.26 26.03 -25.58
N HIS A 120 -29.14 24.88 -26.25
CA HIS A 120 -28.38 23.72 -25.74
C HIS A 120 -26.99 23.56 -26.37
N ARG A 121 -26.56 24.53 -27.17
CA ARG A 121 -25.20 24.56 -27.70
C ARG A 121 -24.19 24.72 -26.56
N PRO A 122 -23.12 23.90 -26.50
CA PRO A 122 -22.17 23.89 -25.39
C PRO A 122 -21.44 25.24 -25.22
N ASP A 123 -21.18 25.95 -26.32
CA ASP A 123 -20.66 27.32 -26.37
C ASP A 123 -21.61 28.34 -25.72
N ILE A 124 -22.92 28.21 -25.96
CA ILE A 124 -23.94 29.09 -25.38
C ILE A 124 -24.15 28.72 -23.90
N ALA A 125 -24.15 27.43 -23.55
CA ALA A 125 -24.20 26.98 -22.16
C ALA A 125 -23.01 27.53 -21.36
N LEU A 126 -21.79 27.44 -21.91
CA LEU A 126 -20.60 28.03 -21.29
C LEU A 126 -20.73 29.55 -21.14
N ALA A 127 -21.17 30.26 -22.19
CA ALA A 127 -21.36 31.71 -22.14
C ALA A 127 -22.40 32.13 -21.09
N THR A 128 -23.49 31.38 -20.94
CA THR A 128 -24.49 31.64 -19.89
C THR A 128 -23.92 31.40 -18.50
N HIS A 129 -23.12 30.36 -18.28
CA HIS A 129 -22.44 30.12 -17.00
C HIS A 129 -21.43 31.23 -16.67
N VAL A 130 -20.61 31.65 -17.65
CA VAL A 130 -19.67 32.77 -17.49
C VAL A 130 -20.41 34.07 -17.19
N SER A 131 -21.51 34.35 -17.88
CA SER A 131 -22.37 35.51 -17.63
C SER A 131 -22.97 35.47 -16.21
N GLN A 132 -23.42 34.30 -15.76
CA GLN A 132 -23.94 34.14 -14.40
C GLN A 132 -22.86 34.36 -13.32
N LEU A 133 -21.62 33.87 -13.55
CA LEU A 133 -20.51 34.04 -12.61
C LEU A 133 -20.03 35.50 -12.53
N THR A 134 -20.00 36.20 -13.66
CA THR A 134 -19.58 37.60 -13.75
C THR A 134 -20.71 38.59 -13.42
N SER A 135 -21.94 38.11 -13.24
CA SER A 135 -23.08 38.99 -12.97
C SER A 135 -22.96 39.69 -11.62
N GLN A 136 -22.92 41.02 -11.66
CA GLN A 136 -22.86 41.87 -10.48
C GLN A 136 -24.08 41.72 -9.57
N VAL A 137 -25.25 41.37 -10.13
CA VAL A 137 -26.49 41.16 -9.37
C VAL A 137 -26.37 39.94 -8.46
N LYS A 138 -25.92 38.79 -8.97
CA LYS A 138 -25.69 37.59 -8.14
C LYS A 138 -24.57 37.79 -7.14
N TYR A 139 -23.53 38.55 -7.50
CA TYR A 139 -22.48 38.93 -6.58
C TYR A 139 -23.02 39.77 -5.41
N LYS A 140 -23.82 40.80 -5.70
CA LYS A 140 -24.48 41.63 -4.66
C LYS A 140 -25.42 40.80 -3.79
N GLU A 141 -26.23 39.91 -4.35
CA GLU A 141 -27.09 39.02 -3.57
C GLU A 141 -26.30 38.07 -2.65
N LYS A 142 -25.16 37.53 -3.10
CA LYS A 142 -24.27 36.71 -2.27
C LYS A 142 -23.63 37.54 -1.17
N PHE A 143 -23.12 38.72 -1.52
CA PHE A 143 -22.56 39.67 -0.57
C PHE A 143 -23.59 40.08 0.50
N ASP A 144 -24.83 40.42 0.12
CA ASP A 144 -25.90 40.78 1.05
C ASP A 144 -26.32 39.61 1.96
N LYS A 145 -26.20 38.36 1.49
CA LYS A 145 -26.41 37.16 2.30
C LYS A 145 -25.27 36.89 3.27
N GLU A 146 -24.02 37.04 2.81
CA GLU A 146 -22.82 36.82 3.61
C GLU A 146 -22.58 37.93 4.65
N MET A 147 -22.99 39.17 4.34
CA MET A 147 -22.81 40.36 5.17
C MET A 147 -24.03 40.70 6.03
N LYS A 148 -25.12 39.92 5.94
CA LYS A 148 -26.32 40.12 6.76
C LYS A 148 -25.98 39.99 8.25
N GLY A 149 -25.90 41.14 8.94
CA GLY A 149 -25.65 41.24 10.38
C GLY A 149 -24.19 41.46 10.78
N LYS A 150 -23.23 41.51 9.85
CA LYS A 150 -21.82 41.82 10.14
C LYS A 150 -21.38 43.04 9.32
N LYS A 151 -21.15 44.18 9.99
CA LYS A 151 -20.45 45.30 9.34
C LYS A 151 -19.03 44.82 8.99
N PRO A 152 -18.52 45.06 7.77
CA PRO A 152 -17.11 44.81 7.48
C PRO A 152 -16.29 45.70 8.39
N GLN A 153 -15.67 45.12 9.42
CA GLN A 153 -14.62 45.78 10.19
C GLN A 153 -13.39 45.80 9.28
N PHE A 154 -13.23 46.88 8.50
CA PHE A 154 -11.97 47.14 7.84
C PHE A 154 -11.00 47.62 8.90
N ASP A 155 -10.13 46.73 9.39
CA ASP A 155 -8.97 47.17 10.15
C ASP A 155 -8.05 47.94 9.21
N LEU A 156 -8.12 49.28 9.26
CA LEU A 156 -7.27 50.15 8.44
C LEU A 156 -5.80 49.77 8.60
N LYS A 157 -5.40 49.34 9.82
CA LYS A 157 -4.05 48.91 10.16
C LYS A 157 -3.60 47.60 9.48
N GLU A 158 -4.54 46.75 9.08
CA GLU A 158 -4.24 45.49 8.39
C GLU A 158 -4.34 45.58 6.87
N SER A 159 -4.92 46.67 6.36
CA SER A 159 -5.02 46.90 4.93
C SER A 159 -3.65 46.87 4.27
N LYS A 160 -3.59 46.26 3.08
CA LYS A 160 -2.35 46.18 2.29
C LYS A 160 -1.73 47.57 2.07
N ILE A 161 -2.59 48.57 1.90
CA ILE A 161 -2.21 49.98 1.71
C ILE A 161 -1.52 50.55 2.96
N TYR A 162 -2.07 50.32 4.15
CA TYR A 162 -1.46 50.80 5.39
C TYR A 162 -0.13 50.11 5.69
N LYS A 163 -0.02 48.80 5.41
CA LYS A 163 1.26 48.07 5.54
C LYS A 163 2.32 48.68 4.63
N THR A 164 2.00 48.86 3.34
CA THR A 164 2.94 49.49 2.39
C THR A 164 3.33 50.90 2.78
N LEU A 165 2.41 51.68 3.36
CA LEU A 165 2.69 53.05 3.80
C LEU A 165 3.57 53.08 5.05
N LYS A 166 3.32 52.17 6.00
CA LYS A 166 4.13 52.01 7.21
C LYS A 166 5.55 51.57 6.85
N ASP A 167 5.69 50.59 5.96
CA ASP A 167 6.99 50.09 5.51
C ASP A 167 7.78 51.17 4.78
N ALA A 168 7.13 51.97 3.93
CA ALA A 168 7.76 53.11 3.26
C ALA A 168 8.22 54.19 4.26
N ASN A 169 7.43 54.46 5.29
CA ASN A 169 7.80 55.42 6.33
C ASN A 169 8.96 54.89 7.21
N ASP A 170 8.93 53.59 7.53
CA ASP A 170 9.99 52.93 8.29
C ASP A 170 11.31 52.93 7.50
N LEU A 171 11.25 52.69 6.19
CA LEU A 171 12.39 52.75 5.26
C LEU A 171 12.93 54.18 5.10
N ALA A 172 12.05 55.18 5.04
CA ALA A 172 12.43 56.59 4.94
C ALA A 172 12.96 57.17 6.26
N SER A 173 12.76 56.48 7.39
CA SER A 173 13.14 57.00 8.70
C SER A 173 14.66 56.95 8.92
N GLU A 174 15.28 58.14 8.99
CA GLU A 174 16.72 58.26 9.23
C GLU A 174 17.17 57.63 10.55
N VAL A 175 16.32 57.59 11.57
CA VAL A 175 16.65 57.02 12.88
C VAL A 175 16.84 55.51 12.77
N LYS A 176 15.95 54.81 12.05
CA LYS A 176 16.10 53.37 11.81
C LYS A 176 17.28 53.10 10.90
N TYR A 177 17.44 53.88 9.83
CA TYR A 177 18.61 53.82 8.95
C TYR A 177 19.94 53.97 9.71
N LYS A 178 20.07 55.00 10.56
CA LYS A 178 21.27 55.22 11.38
C LYS A 178 21.47 54.12 12.42
N GLY A 179 20.37 53.56 12.97
CA GLY A 179 20.42 52.42 13.88
C GLY A 179 20.91 51.14 13.20
N ASP A 180 20.42 50.86 12.00
CA ASP A 180 20.82 49.69 11.21
C ASP A 180 22.24 49.86 10.64
N LEU A 181 22.62 51.08 10.25
CA LEU A 181 23.99 51.41 9.84
C LEU A 181 24.99 51.14 10.97
N LYS A 182 24.64 51.40 12.24
CA LYS A 182 25.47 51.04 13.41
C LYS A 182 25.56 49.53 13.66
N LYS A 183 24.57 48.74 13.24
CA LYS A 183 24.64 47.27 13.32
C LYS A 183 25.53 46.68 12.23
N ILE A 184 25.48 47.28 11.05
CA ILE A 184 26.27 46.86 9.88
C ILE A 184 27.73 47.33 10.03
N HIS A 185 27.94 48.57 10.46
CA HIS A 185 29.23 49.11 10.82
C HIS A 185 29.44 49.01 12.33
N LYS A 186 29.98 47.88 12.79
CA LYS A 186 30.78 47.91 14.03
C LYS A 186 31.81 49.03 13.87
N PRO A 187 32.01 49.91 14.86
CA PRO A 187 33.01 50.96 14.74
C PRO A 187 34.38 50.31 14.47
N VAL A 188 35.12 50.84 13.49
CA VAL A 188 36.47 50.40 13.08
C VAL A 188 37.50 50.55 14.23
N THR A 189 37.06 50.99 15.41
CA THR A 189 37.88 51.21 16.60
C THR A 189 38.31 49.92 17.30
N ASP A 190 37.59 48.81 17.14
CA ASP A 190 38.05 47.51 17.64
C ASP A 190 38.92 46.83 16.58
N MET A 191 40.09 47.44 16.28
CA MET A 191 41.12 46.83 15.43
C MET A 191 41.49 45.41 15.90
N ALA A 192 41.25 45.09 17.18
CA ALA A 192 41.37 43.77 17.77
C ALA A 192 40.58 42.66 17.05
N GLU A 193 39.42 42.99 16.44
CA GLU A 193 38.60 42.03 15.68
C GLU A 193 38.83 42.11 14.16
N SER A 194 39.70 43.01 13.68
CA SER A 194 39.98 43.10 12.23
C SER A 194 40.62 41.82 11.71
N LEU A 195 40.26 41.41 10.49
CA LEU A 195 40.80 40.20 9.86
C LEU A 195 42.34 40.20 9.81
N SER A 196 42.95 41.37 9.59
CA SER A 196 44.40 41.54 9.59
C SER A 196 45.02 41.32 10.98
N MET A 197 44.41 41.84 12.05
CA MET A 197 44.87 41.59 13.41
C MET A 197 44.61 40.16 13.85
N GLN A 198 43.47 39.56 13.49
CA GLN A 198 43.20 38.15 13.76
C GLN A 198 44.23 37.25 13.08
N HIS A 199 44.60 37.55 11.83
CA HIS A 199 45.65 36.85 11.11
C HIS A 199 47.00 37.04 11.81
N SER A 200 47.40 38.27 12.13
CA SER A 200 48.65 38.58 12.85
C SER A 200 48.75 37.90 14.22
N LEU A 201 47.66 37.90 14.99
CA LEU A 201 47.59 37.19 16.27
C LEU A 201 47.67 35.68 16.07
N SER A 202 47.02 35.13 15.04
CA SER A 202 47.04 33.69 14.76
C SER A 202 48.42 33.21 14.31
N THR A 203 49.09 33.96 13.43
CA THR A 203 50.46 33.67 13.01
C THR A 203 51.44 33.78 14.18
N SER A 204 51.33 34.84 14.99
CA SER A 204 52.13 35.01 16.21
C SER A 204 51.91 33.88 17.22
N LYS A 205 50.66 33.40 17.37
CA LYS A 205 50.34 32.24 18.22
C LYS A 205 50.94 30.94 17.69
N LEU A 206 50.95 30.76 16.37
CA LEU A 206 51.49 29.58 15.70
C LEU A 206 53.02 29.54 15.80
N SER A 207 53.68 30.68 15.68
CA SER A 207 55.15 30.82 15.78
C SER A 207 55.67 30.95 17.21
N SER A 208 54.80 30.87 18.22
CA SER A 208 55.21 31.06 19.62
C SER A 208 55.71 29.75 20.22
N ASP A 209 57.02 29.72 20.54
CA ASP A 209 57.67 28.57 21.18
C ASP A 209 57.04 28.20 22.52
N VAL A 210 56.55 29.18 23.28
CA VAL A 210 55.86 28.97 24.56
C VAL A 210 54.59 28.15 24.34
N LYS A 211 53.77 28.54 23.34
CA LYS A 211 52.52 27.83 23.02
C LYS A 211 52.77 26.46 22.43
N TYR A 212 53.82 26.33 21.63
CA TYR A 212 54.28 25.04 21.13
C TYR A 212 54.66 24.10 22.28
N LYS A 213 55.47 24.58 23.22
CA LYS A 213 55.90 23.82 24.40
C LYS A 213 54.71 23.46 25.31
N GLU A 214 53.78 24.37 25.54
CA GLU A 214 52.54 24.09 26.29
C GLU A 214 51.70 22.98 25.66
N LYS A 215 51.56 22.97 24.33
CA LYS A 215 50.85 21.89 23.62
C LYS A 215 51.59 20.56 23.76
N TYR A 216 52.91 20.58 23.55
CA TYR A 216 53.76 19.41 23.70
C TYR A 216 53.64 18.79 25.10
N GLU A 217 53.75 19.58 26.17
CA GLU A 217 53.60 19.06 27.54
C GLU A 217 52.19 18.51 27.83
N LYS A 218 51.15 19.04 27.19
CA LYS A 218 49.76 18.52 27.29
C LYS A 218 49.54 17.22 26.53
N GLU A 219 50.30 16.98 25.47
CA GLU A 219 50.20 15.78 24.63
C GLU A 219 51.20 14.69 25.08
N LYS A 220 52.30 15.09 25.72
CA LYS A 220 53.31 14.20 26.26
C LYS A 220 52.69 13.30 27.33
N GLY A 221 52.71 11.99 27.06
CA GLY A 221 52.18 10.96 27.96
C GLY A 221 50.75 10.51 27.68
N LYS A 222 50.08 11.08 26.67
CA LYS A 222 48.82 10.52 26.18
C LYS A 222 49.11 9.31 25.27
N PRO A 223 48.52 8.13 25.52
CA PRO A 223 48.65 7.01 24.59
C PRO A 223 48.00 7.40 23.26
N MET A 224 48.80 7.43 22.20
CA MET A 224 48.33 7.79 20.87
C MET A 224 47.58 6.57 20.29
N LEU A 225 46.29 6.74 20.00
CA LEU A 225 45.52 5.74 19.26
C LEU A 225 46.06 5.63 17.83
N ASP A 226 45.97 4.46 17.19
CA ASP A 226 46.50 4.21 15.83
C ASP A 226 45.98 5.23 14.78
N PHE A 227 44.78 5.79 15.01
CA PHE A 227 44.14 6.82 14.19
C PHE A 227 44.76 8.22 14.33
N GLU A 228 45.59 8.46 15.34
CA GLU A 228 46.25 9.74 15.59
C GLU A 228 47.72 9.72 15.19
N THR A 229 48.18 8.63 14.56
CA THR A 229 49.52 8.59 13.96
C THR A 229 49.68 9.70 12.93
N PRO A 230 50.81 10.44 12.91
CA PRO A 230 51.06 11.49 11.93
C PRO A 230 50.92 10.99 10.47
N THR A 231 51.27 9.72 10.24
CA THR A 231 51.08 9.02 8.96
C THR A 231 49.60 8.84 8.59
N TYR A 232 48.74 8.52 9.55
CA TYR A 232 47.31 8.40 9.32
C TYR A 232 46.64 9.76 9.10
N VAL A 233 46.99 10.77 9.91
CA VAL A 233 46.44 12.13 9.77
C VAL A 233 46.76 12.70 8.39
N THR A 234 48.02 12.61 7.96
CA THR A 234 48.44 13.06 6.63
C THR A 234 47.78 12.27 5.50
N ALA A 235 47.63 10.96 5.63
CA ALA A 235 46.91 10.14 4.66
C ALA A 235 45.43 10.52 4.55
N LYS A 236 44.77 10.77 5.69
CA LYS A 236 43.36 11.19 5.75
C LYS A 236 43.15 12.57 5.14
N GLU A 237 44.04 13.53 5.45
CA GLU A 237 44.01 14.86 4.85
C GLU A 237 44.26 14.81 3.33
N ALA A 238 45.22 14.00 2.88
CA ALA A 238 45.47 13.77 1.46
C ALA A 238 44.26 13.17 0.75
N GLN A 239 43.59 12.19 1.37
CA GLN A 239 42.34 11.62 0.85
C GLN A 239 41.22 12.67 0.78
N HIS A 240 41.09 13.51 1.81
CA HIS A 240 40.09 14.59 1.85
C HIS A 240 40.38 15.67 0.77
N MET A 241 41.64 16.00 0.52
CA MET A 241 42.05 16.92 -0.55
C MET A 241 41.83 16.32 -1.94
N GLN A 242 42.07 15.02 -2.11
CA GLN A 242 41.88 14.32 -3.38
C GLN A 242 40.39 14.04 -3.69
N SER A 243 39.53 14.05 -2.67
CA SER A 243 38.10 13.82 -2.80
C SER A 243 37.41 14.93 -3.59
N GLN A 244 37.01 14.60 -4.83
CA GLN A 244 36.24 15.52 -5.68
C GLN A 244 34.92 15.98 -5.03
N ARG A 245 34.34 15.14 -4.17
CA ARG A 245 33.10 15.47 -3.46
C ARG A 245 33.31 16.61 -2.47
N GLU A 246 34.43 16.61 -1.75
CA GLU A 246 34.74 17.65 -0.77
C GLU A 246 35.20 18.94 -1.45
N TYR A 247 35.95 18.83 -2.55
CA TYR A 247 36.28 19.97 -3.40
C TYR A 247 35.02 20.71 -3.91
N LYS A 248 34.01 19.96 -4.37
CA LYS A 248 32.75 20.54 -4.86
C LYS A 248 31.80 20.99 -3.75
N LYS A 249 32.01 20.55 -2.51
CA LYS A 249 31.11 20.81 -1.37
C LYS A 249 31.03 22.30 -1.04
N ALA A 250 32.15 23.02 -1.05
CA ALA A 250 32.17 24.46 -0.79
C ALA A 250 31.37 25.24 -1.84
N LEU A 251 31.59 24.95 -3.13
CA LEU A 251 30.84 25.52 -4.24
C LEU A 251 29.34 25.18 -4.15
N GLU A 252 28.99 23.92 -3.86
CA GLU A 252 27.60 23.51 -3.68
C GLU A 252 26.94 24.21 -2.49
N GLN A 253 27.64 24.36 -1.36
CA GLN A 253 27.13 25.05 -0.18
C GLN A 253 26.95 26.55 -0.45
N GLU A 254 27.83 27.17 -1.21
CA GLU A 254 27.69 28.56 -1.63
C GLU A 254 26.50 28.75 -2.59
N ILE A 255 26.35 27.86 -3.58
CA ILE A 255 25.22 27.86 -4.53
C ILE A 255 23.88 27.59 -3.80
N LYS A 256 23.86 26.65 -2.85
CA LYS A 256 22.68 26.35 -2.02
C LYS A 256 22.39 27.48 -1.03
N GLY A 257 23.42 28.05 -0.40
CA GLY A 257 23.33 29.11 0.62
C GLY A 257 22.90 30.47 0.07
N LYS A 258 23.21 30.78 -1.20
CA LYS A 258 22.74 31.98 -1.90
C LYS A 258 21.27 31.91 -2.36
N GLY A 259 20.52 30.84 -2.02
CA GLY A 259 19.10 30.69 -2.39
C GLY A 259 18.83 30.52 -3.90
N MET A 260 19.89 30.54 -4.71
CA MET A 260 19.81 30.52 -6.18
C MET A 260 19.36 29.15 -6.69
N LEU A 261 19.75 28.07 -6.01
CA LEU A 261 19.36 26.72 -6.40
C LEU A 261 17.89 26.42 -6.10
N ALA A 262 17.34 26.91 -4.98
CA ALA A 262 15.93 26.71 -4.64
C ALA A 262 14.99 27.45 -5.61
N LEU A 263 15.39 28.62 -6.10
CA LEU A 263 14.66 29.36 -7.13
C LEU A 263 14.83 28.73 -8.53
N ALA A 264 16.00 28.18 -8.83
CA ALA A 264 16.29 27.52 -10.09
C ALA A 264 15.60 26.16 -10.25
N THR A 265 15.42 25.39 -9.16
CA THR A 265 14.74 24.08 -9.21
C THR A 265 13.24 24.18 -9.49
N ASP A 266 12.63 25.31 -9.11
CA ASP A 266 11.20 25.58 -9.33
C ASP A 266 10.94 26.40 -10.61
N THR A 267 11.99 26.69 -11.38
CA THR A 267 11.83 27.35 -12.67
C THR A 267 11.14 26.39 -13.66
N PRO A 268 10.13 26.83 -14.42
CA PRO A 268 9.39 25.96 -15.35
C PRO A 268 10.29 25.23 -16.36
N ASP A 269 11.39 25.85 -16.79
CA ASP A 269 12.39 25.24 -17.67
C ASP A 269 13.14 24.08 -17.00
N PHE A 270 13.54 24.26 -15.74
CA PHE A 270 14.19 23.20 -14.98
C PHE A 270 13.23 22.05 -14.71
N MET A 271 11.97 22.33 -14.38
CA MET A 271 10.94 21.30 -14.22
C MET A 271 10.71 20.53 -15.52
N ARG A 272 10.68 21.20 -16.68
CA ARG A 272 10.60 20.55 -18.01
C ARG A 272 11.81 19.65 -18.26
N ALA A 273 13.02 20.16 -18.04
CA ALA A 273 14.26 19.41 -18.24
C ALA A 273 14.35 18.20 -17.30
N ARG A 274 13.95 18.37 -16.04
CA ARG A 274 13.85 17.28 -15.08
C ARG A 274 12.82 16.24 -15.53
N ASN A 275 11.60 16.63 -15.86
CA ASN A 275 10.58 15.70 -16.34
C ASN A 275 11.04 14.95 -17.60
N ALA A 276 11.70 15.63 -18.55
CA ALA A 276 12.26 15.00 -19.74
C ALA A 276 13.35 13.98 -19.39
N THR A 277 14.27 14.30 -18.47
CA THR A 277 15.31 13.34 -18.03
C THR A 277 14.72 12.16 -17.26
N GLU A 278 13.66 12.39 -16.49
CA GLU A 278 12.93 11.33 -15.79
C GLU A 278 12.21 10.39 -16.77
N ILE A 279 11.61 10.92 -17.84
CA ILE A 279 11.00 10.14 -18.92
C ILE A 279 12.04 9.34 -19.70
N LEU A 280 13.21 9.93 -19.96
CA LEU A 280 14.32 9.27 -20.67
C LEU A 280 15.00 8.17 -19.83
N SER A 281 14.84 8.21 -18.50
CA SER A 281 15.51 7.29 -17.59
C SER A 281 14.91 5.88 -17.69
N GLN A 282 15.69 4.96 -18.26
CA GLN A 282 15.30 3.56 -18.41
C GLN A 282 15.01 2.85 -17.06
N THR A 283 15.70 3.26 -15.99
CA THR A 283 15.52 2.68 -14.65
C THR A 283 14.17 3.09 -14.06
N LYS A 284 13.82 4.39 -14.14
CA LYS A 284 12.50 4.88 -13.73
C LYS A 284 11.38 4.26 -14.57
N TYR A 285 11.59 4.14 -15.88
CA TYR A 285 10.64 3.44 -16.76
C TYR A 285 10.40 1.99 -16.33
N LYS A 286 11.46 1.22 -16.05
CA LYS A 286 11.35 -0.17 -15.56
C LYS A 286 10.64 -0.25 -14.20
N GLN A 287 10.95 0.66 -13.28
CA GLN A 287 10.29 0.71 -11.97
C GLN A 287 8.79 0.99 -12.09
N ILE A 288 8.40 1.99 -12.88
CA ILE A 288 6.98 2.30 -13.12
C ILE A 288 6.30 1.10 -13.80
N ALA A 289 6.95 0.49 -14.78
CA ALA A 289 6.42 -0.72 -15.43
C ALA A 289 6.29 -1.91 -14.46
N GLU A 290 7.18 -2.06 -13.48
CA GLU A 290 7.08 -3.08 -12.41
C GLU A 290 5.97 -2.77 -11.39
N MET A 291 5.80 -1.50 -11.01
CA MET A 291 4.69 -1.10 -10.12
C MET A 291 3.34 -1.26 -10.82
N ASP A 292 3.25 -0.86 -12.09
CA ASP A 292 2.06 -1.05 -12.90
C ASP A 292 1.82 -2.54 -13.21
N ARG A 293 2.86 -3.37 -13.27
CA ARG A 293 2.74 -4.84 -13.38
C ARG A 293 1.94 -5.46 -12.24
N ALA A 294 1.92 -4.86 -11.05
CA ALA A 294 1.07 -5.30 -9.95
C ALA A 294 -0.42 -4.97 -10.17
N SER A 295 -0.74 -3.99 -11.04
CA SER A 295 -2.10 -3.59 -11.38
C SER A 295 -2.71 -4.35 -12.57
N TYR A 296 -1.89 -5.06 -13.36
CA TYR A 296 -2.34 -5.92 -14.44
C TYR A 296 -2.38 -7.37 -13.96
N THR A 297 -3.57 -7.94 -13.83
CA THR A 297 -3.71 -9.40 -13.77
C THR A 297 -3.50 -9.92 -15.19
N THR A 298 -2.27 -10.34 -15.52
CA THR A 298 -2.10 -11.32 -16.61
C THR A 298 -2.98 -12.51 -16.25
N VAL A 299 -3.63 -13.17 -17.21
CA VAL A 299 -4.34 -14.43 -16.95
C VAL A 299 -3.32 -15.42 -16.40
N ILE A 300 -3.27 -15.53 -15.07
CA ILE A 300 -2.43 -16.49 -14.35
C ILE A 300 -3.11 -17.87 -14.43
N ASP A 301 -4.38 -17.92 -14.84
CA ASP A 301 -5.25 -19.09 -14.73
C ASP A 301 -5.23 -20.06 -15.92
N THR A 302 -4.22 -20.02 -16.78
CA THR A 302 -3.93 -21.20 -17.61
C THR A 302 -3.11 -22.17 -16.76
N PRO A 303 -3.54 -23.44 -16.61
CA PRO A 303 -2.89 -24.41 -15.71
C PRO A 303 -1.39 -24.57 -16.00
N ASP A 304 -0.96 -24.41 -17.25
CA ASP A 304 0.44 -24.49 -17.66
C ASP A 304 1.31 -23.35 -17.07
N ILE A 305 0.77 -22.13 -16.98
CA ILE A 305 1.49 -20.99 -16.41
C ILE A 305 1.60 -21.13 -14.89
N ILE A 306 0.55 -21.62 -14.23
CA ILE A 306 0.59 -21.95 -12.80
C ILE A 306 1.65 -23.02 -12.55
N HIS A 307 1.64 -24.09 -13.34
CA HIS A 307 2.61 -25.17 -13.23
C HIS A 307 4.05 -24.67 -13.47
N ALA A 308 4.27 -23.85 -14.49
CA ALA A 308 5.58 -23.26 -14.77
C ALA A 308 6.07 -22.34 -13.62
N GLN A 309 5.16 -21.57 -13.00
CA GLN A 309 5.49 -20.75 -11.85
C GLN A 309 5.81 -21.59 -10.61
N GLN A 310 5.05 -22.66 -10.37
CA GLN A 310 5.31 -23.62 -9.30
C GLN A 310 6.68 -24.29 -9.51
N MET A 311 6.97 -24.77 -10.72
CA MET A 311 8.28 -25.36 -11.04
C MET A 311 9.42 -24.36 -10.91
N ARG A 312 9.23 -23.10 -11.34
CA ARG A 312 10.23 -22.04 -11.12
C ARG A 312 10.52 -21.82 -9.64
N ASN A 313 9.50 -21.90 -8.79
CA ASN A 313 9.65 -21.72 -7.36
C ASN A 313 10.35 -22.92 -6.71
N ILE A 314 9.97 -24.15 -7.10
CA ILE A 314 10.58 -25.40 -6.63
C ILE A 314 12.07 -25.47 -7.00
N VAL A 315 12.43 -25.06 -8.22
CA VAL A 315 13.82 -25.10 -8.73
C VAL A 315 14.68 -23.96 -8.16
N SER A 316 14.08 -22.91 -7.61
CA SER A 316 14.83 -21.76 -7.12
C SER A 316 15.58 -22.07 -5.81
N GLN A 317 16.91 -22.09 -5.88
CA GLN A 317 17.78 -22.29 -4.72
C GLN A 317 17.54 -21.27 -3.60
N LYS A 318 17.19 -20.02 -3.95
CA LYS A 318 16.91 -18.97 -2.96
C LYS A 318 15.66 -19.30 -2.15
N LYS A 319 14.56 -19.67 -2.84
CA LYS A 319 13.32 -20.07 -2.17
C LYS A 319 13.49 -21.33 -1.33
N TYR A 320 14.24 -22.30 -1.84
CA TYR A 320 14.59 -23.51 -1.08
C TYR A 320 15.28 -23.17 0.26
N LYS A 321 16.24 -22.24 0.25
CA LYS A 321 16.92 -21.79 1.48
C LYS A 321 15.99 -21.05 2.44
N GLU A 322 15.15 -20.16 1.93
CA GLU A 322 14.16 -19.42 2.75
C GLU A 322 13.13 -20.38 3.41
N GLU A 323 12.63 -21.36 2.66
CA GLU A 323 11.71 -22.38 3.18
C GLU A 323 12.41 -23.31 4.18
N ALA A 324 13.67 -23.67 3.94
CA ALA A 324 14.48 -24.43 4.89
C ALA A 324 14.68 -23.66 6.21
N GLU A 325 15.05 -22.38 6.15
CA GLU A 325 15.22 -21.54 7.36
C GLU A 325 13.93 -21.43 8.17
N LYS A 326 12.78 -21.30 7.48
CA LYS A 326 11.47 -21.24 8.14
C LYS A 326 11.08 -22.56 8.80
N THR A 327 11.30 -23.68 8.11
CA THR A 327 10.95 -25.04 8.60
C THR A 327 11.92 -25.55 9.65
N MET A 328 13.19 -25.13 9.62
CA MET A 328 14.20 -25.46 10.63
C MET A 328 13.81 -24.98 12.03
N SER A 329 13.07 -23.86 12.14
CA SER A 329 12.56 -23.36 13.43
C SER A 329 11.50 -24.26 14.09
N HIS A 330 10.91 -25.21 13.33
CA HIS A 330 9.89 -26.15 13.81
C HIS A 330 10.41 -27.60 13.83
N TYR A 331 11.70 -27.80 13.58
CA TYR A 331 12.29 -29.12 13.63
C TYR A 331 12.46 -29.58 15.09
N VAL A 332 11.55 -30.45 15.53
CA VAL A 332 11.72 -31.21 16.77
C VAL A 332 12.53 -32.46 16.41
N PRO A 333 13.76 -32.65 16.94
CA PRO A 333 14.48 -33.89 16.72
C PRO A 333 13.64 -35.03 17.30
N VAL A 334 13.25 -35.97 16.44
CA VAL A 334 12.53 -37.18 16.86
C VAL A 334 13.53 -38.04 17.62
N LEU A 335 13.52 -37.91 18.95
CA LEU A 335 14.48 -38.61 19.83
C LEU A 335 14.29 -40.13 19.81
N ASP A 336 13.05 -40.61 19.64
CA ASP A 336 12.74 -42.03 19.55
C ASP A 336 11.81 -42.27 18.35
N THR A 337 12.36 -42.77 17.25
CA THR A 337 11.55 -43.27 16.14
C THR A 337 10.84 -44.57 16.56
N PRO A 338 9.68 -44.92 15.97
CA PRO A 338 9.00 -46.18 16.24
C PRO A 338 9.89 -47.41 16.00
N GLU A 339 10.83 -47.30 15.06
CA GLU A 339 11.83 -48.35 14.81
C GLU A 339 12.85 -48.46 15.95
N MET A 340 13.36 -47.34 16.48
CA MET A 340 14.19 -47.34 17.68
C MET A 340 13.47 -47.92 18.90
N GLN A 341 12.16 -47.65 19.04
CA GLN A 341 11.35 -48.26 20.08
C GLN A 341 11.25 -49.78 19.91
N ARG A 342 10.96 -50.27 18.69
CA ARG A 342 10.93 -51.71 18.39
C ARG A 342 12.26 -52.40 18.63
N VAL A 343 13.37 -51.78 18.24
CA VAL A 343 14.73 -52.30 18.50
C VAL A 343 15.00 -52.33 20.00
N ARG A 344 14.65 -51.28 20.75
CA ARG A 344 14.80 -51.23 22.20
C ARG A 344 13.96 -52.29 22.90
N GLU A 345 12.72 -52.51 22.46
CA GLU A 345 11.84 -53.57 22.99
C GLU A 345 12.38 -54.96 22.67
N ASN A 346 12.80 -55.21 21.43
CA ASN A 346 13.45 -56.47 21.06
C ASN A 346 14.73 -56.70 21.87
N GLN A 347 15.56 -55.68 22.05
CA GLN A 347 16.77 -55.77 22.86
C GLN A 347 16.45 -56.03 24.33
N ARG A 348 15.33 -55.49 24.86
CA ARG A 348 14.84 -55.85 26.20
C ARG A 348 14.36 -57.29 26.27
N ASN A 349 13.67 -57.79 25.24
CA ASN A 349 13.13 -59.15 25.19
C ASN A 349 14.23 -60.22 25.10
N PHE A 350 15.31 -59.96 24.36
CA PHE A 350 16.43 -60.90 24.23
C PHE A 350 17.56 -60.66 25.24
N SER A 351 17.43 -59.65 26.10
CA SER A 351 18.45 -59.32 27.10
C SER A 351 18.51 -60.41 28.18
N THR A 352 19.60 -61.17 28.18
CA THR A 352 19.93 -62.15 29.22
C THR A 352 20.13 -61.48 30.59
N VAL A 353 20.57 -60.22 30.60
CA VAL A 353 20.74 -59.40 31.81
C VAL A 353 19.39 -59.10 32.45
N LEU A 354 18.40 -58.63 31.68
CA LEU A 354 17.06 -58.34 32.21
C LEU A 354 16.32 -59.62 32.60
N TYR A 355 16.49 -60.70 31.82
CA TYR A 355 15.94 -62.01 32.16
C TYR A 355 16.48 -62.52 33.50
N SER A 356 17.80 -62.52 33.68
CA SER A 356 18.42 -62.96 34.93
C SER A 356 18.10 -62.04 36.11
N ASP A 357 17.99 -60.73 35.92
CA ASP A 357 17.52 -59.78 36.95
C ASP A 357 16.06 -60.03 37.35
N SER A 358 15.17 -60.28 36.38
CA SER A 358 13.76 -60.57 36.64
C SER A 358 13.59 -61.89 37.39
N PHE A 359 14.37 -62.92 37.03
CA PHE A 359 14.45 -64.18 37.74
C PHE A 359 15.02 -64.00 39.16
N ARG A 360 16.11 -63.23 39.31
CA ARG A 360 16.69 -62.91 40.63
C ARG A 360 15.68 -62.20 41.53
N ARG A 361 14.91 -61.23 41.02
CA ARG A 361 13.83 -60.55 41.78
C ARG A 361 12.68 -61.50 42.13
N GLN A 362 12.39 -62.48 41.29
CA GLN A 362 11.32 -63.45 41.54
C GLN A 362 11.71 -64.51 42.58
N VAL A 363 13.00 -64.86 42.65
CA VAL A 363 13.56 -65.83 43.61
C VAL A 363 13.98 -65.19 44.92
N GLN A 364 14.47 -63.93 44.91
CA GLN A 364 14.77 -63.16 46.12
C GLN A 364 13.47 -62.89 46.90
N GLY A 365 13.26 -63.66 47.96
CA GLY A 365 12.14 -63.51 48.90
C GLY A 365 11.05 -64.60 48.82
N LYS A 366 11.14 -65.57 47.90
CA LYS A 366 10.13 -66.64 47.71
C LYS A 366 10.71 -68.06 47.56
N ALA A 367 11.88 -68.34 48.12
CA ALA A 367 12.34 -69.72 48.26
C ALA A 367 11.43 -70.44 49.26
N ALA A 368 10.38 -71.10 48.78
CA ALA A 368 9.59 -72.02 49.58
C ALA A 368 10.50 -73.19 49.99
N PHE A 369 10.77 -73.31 51.29
CA PHE A 369 11.43 -74.48 51.87
C PHE A 369 10.51 -75.69 51.62
N VAL A 370 10.82 -76.50 50.60
CA VAL A 370 10.03 -77.67 50.24
C VAL A 370 10.23 -78.72 51.34
N LEU A 371 9.25 -78.82 52.24
CA LEU A 371 9.37 -79.57 53.50
C LEU A 371 9.19 -81.09 53.36
N ASP A 372 8.86 -81.63 52.19
CA ASP A 372 8.84 -83.09 51.95
C ASP A 372 8.76 -83.43 50.45
N THR A 373 9.90 -83.70 49.82
CA THR A 373 9.95 -84.25 48.46
C THR A 373 9.71 -85.77 48.44
N PRO A 374 9.22 -86.35 47.33
CA PRO A 374 9.00 -87.79 47.22
C PRO A 374 10.27 -88.64 47.44
N GLU A 375 11.46 -88.07 47.21
CA GLU A 375 12.72 -88.71 47.54
C GLU A 375 12.99 -88.75 49.04
N MET A 376 12.75 -87.64 49.76
CA MET A 376 12.83 -87.62 51.23
C MET A 376 11.84 -88.62 51.85
N ARG A 377 10.66 -88.79 51.24
CA ARG A 377 9.67 -89.80 51.65
C ARG A 377 10.17 -91.23 51.43
N ARG A 378 10.78 -91.50 50.27
CA ARG A 378 11.44 -92.79 49.98
C ARG A 378 12.59 -93.08 50.94
N VAL A 379 13.44 -92.10 51.24
CA VAL A 379 14.53 -92.26 52.22
C VAL A 379 13.98 -92.59 53.62
N ARG A 380 12.91 -91.91 54.06
CA ARG A 380 12.25 -92.17 55.35
C ARG A 380 11.59 -93.55 55.40
N GLU A 381 11.00 -94.01 54.29
CA GLU A 381 10.48 -95.38 54.15
C GLU A 381 11.60 -96.43 54.14
N THR A 382 12.71 -96.19 53.45
CA THR A 382 13.86 -97.10 53.51
C THR A 382 14.49 -97.17 54.89
N GLN A 383 14.57 -96.04 55.62
CA GLN A 383 15.06 -96.03 57.00
C GLN A 383 14.13 -96.80 57.95
N ARG A 384 12.80 -96.76 57.73
CA ARG A 384 11.82 -97.59 58.46
C ARG A 384 11.93 -99.09 58.14
N ILE A 385 12.44 -99.46 56.97
CA ILE A 385 12.62 -100.87 56.57
C ILE A 385 13.96 -101.41 57.11
N ILE A 386 14.91 -100.53 57.42
CA ILE A 386 16.25 -100.89 57.93
C ILE A 386 16.34 -100.75 59.48
N SER A 387 15.38 -100.06 60.12
CA SER A 387 15.20 -99.99 61.58
C SER A 387 14.19 -101.03 62.08
#